data_AF-A0AAV4C9F2-F1
#
_entry.id   AF-A0AAV4C9F2-F1
#
_cell.length_a   1.000
_cell.length_b   1.000
_cell.length_c   1.000
_cell.angle_alpha   90.00
_cell.angle_beta   90.00
_cell.angle_gamma   90.00
#
_symmetry.space_group_name_H-M   'P 1'
#
loop_
_entity.id
_entity.type
_entity.pdbx_description
1 polymer ?
#
loop_
_entity_poly.entity_id
_entity_poly.type
_entity_poly.pdbx_seq_one_letter_code
_entity_poly.pdbx_strand_id
1 'polypeptide(L)'
;MVPPPNELCGIPGFGLVPDQEIRHYIQNLGPAALKSSPTEAIKHRTFFGTLPLRQFKIFFIGDTLVVCTTKDISKGEEIYNCYGPHYCRMNRDERQAVLQSQYHFTCDCAACQGGDVDHHRFGAYKCPRCAGVVHTSTCLECDLIVDSSTMANLKARSTQCQKLFENACGLMNAQQYQAALAVFEQCREQRQEFLYKHHRDLALVQDALARCWASQGDFCTAADHLNASVEFARLLYGSRSLEYAHELHKLAEVLFNAGRVRECVDVADRCLHMFADLYPPGHKVLREVKELCEMAQKALVPQVNPR
;
A
#
# COMPACT_ATOMS: atom_id res chain seq x y z
N MET A 1 -21.44 19.65 -32.60
CA MET A 1 -21.63 19.54 -31.13
C MET A 1 -20.93 18.28 -30.69
N VAL A 2 -19.80 18.42 -29.99
CA VAL A 2 -18.87 17.35 -29.59
C VAL A 2 -18.95 17.26 -28.06
N PRO A 3 -19.13 16.08 -27.44
CA PRO A 3 -19.17 15.95 -25.98
C PRO A 3 -17.76 16.06 -25.37
N PRO A 4 -17.63 16.42 -24.07
CA PRO A 4 -16.36 16.66 -23.41
C PRO A 4 -15.61 15.34 -23.10
N PRO A 5 -14.26 15.33 -23.10
CA PRO A 5 -13.44 14.13 -22.96
C PRO A 5 -13.18 13.75 -21.49
N ASN A 6 -14.24 13.43 -20.73
CA ASN A 6 -14.12 13.02 -19.32
C ASN A 6 -14.75 11.64 -19.01
N GLU A 7 -14.61 10.68 -19.92
CA GLU A 7 -15.02 9.27 -19.72
C GLU A 7 -13.82 8.30 -19.67
N LEU A 8 -12.82 8.59 -18.82
CA LEU A 8 -11.75 7.64 -18.48
C LEU A 8 -11.51 7.48 -16.96
N CYS A 9 -12.56 7.67 -16.15
CA CYS A 9 -12.56 7.22 -14.75
C CYS A 9 -13.40 5.96 -14.63
N GLY A 10 -12.79 4.80 -14.90
CA GLY A 10 -13.47 3.51 -14.93
C GLY A 10 -12.58 2.32 -14.60
N ILE A 11 -11.71 2.42 -13.60
CA ILE A 11 -11.12 1.23 -12.97
C ILE A 11 -11.23 1.39 -11.43
N PRO A 12 -12.11 0.61 -10.77
CA PRO A 12 -12.18 0.60 -9.31
C PRO A 12 -11.01 -0.24 -8.74
N GLY A 13 -10.25 0.32 -7.79
CA GLY A 13 -9.61 -0.51 -6.75
C GLY A 13 -8.09 -0.78 -6.78
N PHE A 14 -7.24 0.00 -7.47
CA PHE A 14 -5.78 -0.22 -7.46
C PHE A 14 -4.99 0.78 -6.59
N GLY A 15 -5.39 0.92 -5.32
CA GLY A 15 -4.51 1.41 -4.28
C GLY A 15 -3.81 0.22 -3.61
N LEU A 16 -2.63 0.43 -3.04
CA LEU A 16 -2.15 -0.44 -1.96
C LEU A 16 -3.31 -0.57 -0.95
N VAL A 17 -3.95 -1.75 -0.93
CA VAL A 17 -5.20 -2.16 -0.24
C VAL A 17 -6.53 -1.79 -0.96
N PRO A 18 -7.31 -2.81 -1.39
CA PRO A 18 -8.33 -3.45 -0.51
C PRO A 18 -8.07 -4.92 -0.12
N ASP A 19 -8.15 -5.16 1.19
CA ASP A 19 -7.95 -6.39 2.00
C ASP A 19 -9.00 -7.51 1.79
N GLN A 20 -9.53 -7.69 0.57
CA GLN A 20 -10.54 -8.74 0.32
C GLN A 20 -10.12 -9.81 -0.67
N GLU A 21 -9.22 -9.52 -1.62
CA GLU A 21 -8.86 -10.52 -2.63
C GLU A 21 -7.95 -11.61 -2.08
N ILE A 22 -6.95 -11.28 -1.27
CA ILE A 22 -6.00 -12.28 -0.74
C ILE A 22 -6.68 -13.26 0.22
N ARG A 23 -7.59 -12.78 1.09
CA ARG A 23 -8.38 -13.65 1.98
C ARG A 23 -9.25 -14.64 1.19
N HIS A 24 -9.80 -14.20 0.06
CA HIS A 24 -10.58 -15.07 -0.83
C HIS A 24 -9.71 -16.13 -1.54
N TYR A 25 -8.48 -15.78 -1.91
CA TYR A 25 -7.55 -16.72 -2.56
C TYR A 25 -6.97 -17.74 -1.57
N ILE A 26 -6.63 -17.35 -0.34
CA ILE A 26 -6.08 -18.25 0.70
C ILE A 26 -7.14 -19.24 1.23
N GLN A 27 -8.42 -18.85 1.28
CA GLN A 27 -9.51 -19.71 1.76
C GLN A 27 -9.95 -20.81 0.77
N ASN A 28 -9.57 -20.71 -0.52
CA ASN A 28 -10.09 -21.57 -1.59
C ASN A 28 -9.16 -22.73 -2.02
N LEU A 29 -8.04 -22.96 -1.32
CA LEU A 29 -7.09 -24.06 -1.61
C LEU A 29 -7.20 -25.24 -0.59
N GLY A 30 -8.42 -25.66 -0.23
CA GLY A 30 -8.71 -26.59 0.89
C GLY A 30 -8.14 -28.03 0.79
N PRO A 31 -8.46 -28.96 1.74
CA PRO A 31 -9.54 -28.87 2.75
C PRO A 31 -9.20 -29.38 4.18
N ALA A 32 -9.77 -28.73 5.22
CA ALA A 32 -10.41 -29.40 6.38
C ALA A 32 -10.90 -28.38 7.42
N ALA A 33 -12.23 -28.33 7.59
CA ALA A 33 -12.97 -27.77 8.72
C ALA A 33 -12.88 -26.25 9.01
N LEU A 34 -13.79 -25.49 8.38
CA LEU A 34 -14.61 -24.51 9.09
C LEU A 34 -15.93 -24.36 8.33
N LYS A 35 -16.92 -25.17 8.73
CA LYS A 35 -18.33 -24.99 8.37
C LYS A 35 -18.95 -24.00 9.36
N SER A 36 -19.42 -22.86 8.87
CA SER A 36 -20.70 -22.24 9.25
C SER A 36 -20.98 -21.04 8.34
N SER A 37 -22.27 -20.79 8.14
CA SER A 37 -22.89 -20.27 6.91
C SER A 37 -23.25 -18.77 7.03
N PRO A 38 -24.05 -18.15 6.13
CA PRO A 38 -23.63 -16.95 5.41
C PRO A 38 -24.48 -15.69 5.71
N THR A 39 -24.08 -14.60 5.05
CA THR A 39 -24.89 -13.42 4.69
C THR A 39 -25.44 -12.55 5.82
N GLU A 40 -24.88 -11.35 5.96
CA GLU A 40 -25.65 -10.10 5.81
C GLU A 40 -24.74 -8.90 5.51
N ALA A 41 -25.25 -8.02 4.66
CA ALA A 41 -24.58 -6.85 4.11
C ALA A 41 -24.44 -5.74 5.14
N ILE A 42 -23.29 -5.04 5.19
CA ILE A 42 -23.27 -3.65 5.65
C ILE A 42 -22.37 -2.79 4.75
N LYS A 43 -23.06 -1.87 4.06
CA LYS A 43 -22.51 -0.70 3.39
C LYS A 43 -21.82 0.20 4.43
N HIS A 44 -20.48 0.22 4.47
CA HIS A 44 -19.76 1.37 5.02
C HIS A 44 -18.54 1.69 4.15
N ARG A 45 -18.75 2.63 3.21
CA ARG A 45 -17.68 3.50 2.71
C ARG A 45 -17.34 4.47 3.82
N THR A 46 -16.28 4.22 4.56
CA THR A 46 -15.57 5.26 5.31
C THR A 46 -14.13 4.82 5.51
N PHE A 47 -13.26 5.29 4.62
CA PHE A 47 -11.82 5.04 4.67
C PHE A 47 -11.23 5.86 5.83
N PHE A 48 -11.03 5.23 6.99
CA PHE A 48 -10.28 5.81 8.11
C PHE A 48 -8.87 5.19 8.18
N GLY A 49 -8.01 5.54 7.23
CA GLY A 49 -6.58 5.30 7.35
C GLY A 49 -5.96 6.26 8.35
N THR A 50 -5.09 5.79 9.26
CA THR A 50 -4.26 6.67 10.09
C THR A 50 -3.09 7.16 9.25
N LEU A 51 -3.35 8.27 8.58
CA LEU A 51 -2.40 8.94 7.72
C LEU A 51 -1.29 9.60 8.56
N PRO A 52 -0.04 9.68 8.06
CA PRO A 52 1.14 10.15 8.81
C PRO A 52 1.04 11.55 9.44
N LEU A 53 0.08 12.37 9.00
CA LEU A 53 -0.15 13.73 9.51
C LEU A 53 -1.29 13.85 10.52
N ARG A 54 -2.02 12.77 10.84
CA ARG A 54 -3.12 12.90 11.80
C ARG A 54 -2.54 13.04 13.21
N GLN A 55 -2.85 14.17 13.86
CA GLN A 55 -2.64 14.35 15.30
C GLN A 55 -3.49 13.38 16.13
N PHE A 56 -4.47 12.71 15.52
CA PHE A 56 -5.38 11.80 16.19
C PHE A 56 -5.83 10.62 15.32
N LYS A 57 -6.06 9.48 15.95
CA LYS A 57 -6.79 8.34 15.39
C LYS A 57 -8.29 8.52 15.64
N ILE A 58 -9.08 8.09 14.66
CA ILE A 58 -10.54 8.10 14.72
C ILE A 58 -11.04 6.68 14.48
N PHE A 59 -11.93 6.21 15.33
CA PHE A 59 -12.65 4.95 15.13
C PHE A 59 -14.03 5.04 15.77
N PHE A 60 -14.93 4.14 15.35
CA PHE A 60 -16.27 4.03 15.94
C PHE A 60 -16.34 2.83 16.89
N ILE A 61 -16.99 3.02 18.03
CA ILE A 61 -17.46 1.93 18.91
C ILE A 61 -18.98 2.02 18.92
N GLY A 62 -19.64 1.13 18.16
CA GLY A 62 -21.08 1.25 17.91
C GLY A 62 -21.40 2.54 17.15
N ASP A 63 -22.22 3.38 17.75
CA ASP A 63 -22.59 4.71 17.24
C ASP A 63 -21.68 5.84 17.74
N THR A 64 -20.72 5.54 18.62
CA THR A 64 -19.85 6.53 19.25
C THR A 64 -18.58 6.74 18.45
N LEU A 65 -18.33 7.99 18.03
CA LEU A 65 -17.07 8.41 17.42
C LEU A 65 -16.02 8.67 18.50
N VAL A 66 -14.94 7.88 18.50
CA VAL A 66 -13.80 8.06 19.42
C VAL A 66 -12.66 8.71 18.66
N VAL A 67 -12.13 9.78 19.24
CA VAL A 67 -10.98 10.53 18.73
C VAL A 67 -9.88 10.47 19.78
N CYS A 68 -8.73 9.87 19.48
CA CYS A 68 -7.59 9.80 20.40
C CYS A 68 -6.37 10.45 19.76
N THR A 69 -5.62 11.24 20.51
CA THR A 69 -4.39 11.82 20.00
C THR A 69 -3.33 10.74 19.74
N THR A 70 -2.50 10.94 18.71
CA THR A 70 -1.36 10.07 18.36
C THR A 70 -0.02 10.71 18.75
N LYS A 71 -0.07 11.95 19.23
CA LYS A 71 1.05 12.77 19.69
C LYS A 71 0.58 13.64 20.86
N ASP A 72 1.53 14.18 21.62
CA ASP A 72 1.24 15.16 22.65
C ASP A 72 0.72 16.46 22.00
N ILE A 73 -0.30 17.07 22.60
CA ILE A 73 -0.92 18.31 22.13
C ILE A 73 -0.87 19.33 23.25
N SER A 74 -0.34 20.51 22.96
CA SER A 74 -0.22 21.60 23.94
C SER A 74 -1.56 22.31 24.16
N LYS A 75 -1.76 22.89 25.35
CA LYS A 75 -2.97 23.67 25.63
C LYS A 75 -3.08 24.86 24.67
N GLY A 76 -4.19 24.94 23.93
CA GLY A 76 -4.46 25.99 22.95
C GLY A 76 -3.93 25.68 21.54
N GLU A 77 -3.31 24.53 21.33
CA GLU A 77 -2.93 24.05 19.99
C GLU A 77 -4.16 23.60 19.19
N GLU A 78 -4.17 23.93 17.90
CA GLU A 78 -5.27 23.56 17.00
C GLU A 78 -5.15 22.08 16.58
N ILE A 79 -6.28 21.40 16.56
CA ILE A 79 -6.39 19.97 16.29
C ILE A 79 -6.88 19.77 14.85
N TYR A 80 -5.98 19.33 13.96
CA TYR A 80 -6.29 19.19 12.52
C TYR A 80 -6.65 17.76 12.10
N ASN A 81 -7.73 17.60 11.30
CA ASN A 81 -8.08 16.35 10.63
C ASN A 81 -7.70 16.37 9.14
N CYS A 82 -7.53 15.18 8.54
CA CYS A 82 -7.53 15.04 7.09
C CYS A 82 -8.92 14.62 6.58
N TYR A 83 -9.52 15.47 5.75
CA TYR A 83 -10.87 15.31 5.17
C TYR A 83 -10.92 14.28 4.01
N GLY A 84 -9.83 13.54 3.78
CA GLY A 84 -9.71 12.53 2.73
C GLY A 84 -8.59 12.82 1.73
N PRO A 85 -8.57 14.00 1.08
CA PRO A 85 -7.50 14.37 0.16
C PRO A 85 -6.15 14.43 0.88
N HIS A 86 -5.28 13.46 0.62
CA HIS A 86 -4.02 13.28 1.34
C HIS A 86 -2.82 13.28 0.41
N TYR A 87 -1.74 13.92 0.83
CA TYR A 87 -0.56 14.12 -0.01
C TYR A 87 0.17 12.83 -0.40
N CYS A 88 0.09 11.78 0.42
CA CYS A 88 0.63 10.47 0.02
C CYS A 88 -0.17 9.81 -1.11
N ARG A 89 -1.41 10.23 -1.38
CA ARG A 89 -2.31 9.54 -2.32
C ARG A 89 -2.59 10.35 -3.58
N MET A 90 -2.54 11.67 -3.48
CA MET A 90 -2.93 12.62 -4.52
C MET A 90 -1.93 13.77 -4.57
N ASN A 91 -1.65 14.30 -5.75
CA ASN A 91 -0.80 15.49 -5.88
C ASN A 91 -1.52 16.74 -5.38
N ARG A 92 -0.77 17.81 -5.10
CA ARG A 92 -1.30 19.06 -4.55
C ARG A 92 -2.48 19.62 -5.33
N ASP A 93 -2.39 19.68 -6.66
CA ASP A 93 -3.41 20.36 -7.48
C ASP A 93 -4.74 19.60 -7.47
N GLU A 94 -4.69 18.27 -7.57
CA GLU A 94 -5.86 17.40 -7.39
C GLU A 94 -6.47 17.57 -6.00
N ARG A 95 -5.64 17.62 -4.94
CA ARG A 95 -6.15 17.82 -3.57
C ARG A 95 -6.85 19.17 -3.43
N GLN A 96 -6.26 20.25 -3.94
CA GLN A 96 -6.87 21.58 -3.89
C GLN A 96 -8.20 21.60 -4.64
N ALA A 97 -8.26 20.98 -5.83
CA ALA A 97 -9.49 20.90 -6.61
C ALA A 97 -10.61 20.15 -5.86
N VAL A 98 -10.30 19.01 -5.22
CA VAL A 98 -11.30 18.26 -4.43
C VAL A 98 -11.73 19.04 -3.19
N LEU A 99 -10.79 19.65 -2.46
CA LEU A 99 -11.11 20.43 -1.26
C LEU A 99 -11.94 21.67 -1.58
N GLN A 100 -11.61 22.37 -2.68
CA GLN A 100 -12.35 23.54 -3.12
C GLN A 100 -13.75 23.19 -3.65
N SER A 101 -13.89 22.08 -4.38
CA SER A 101 -15.18 21.67 -4.93
C SER A 101 -16.14 21.16 -3.87
N GLN A 102 -15.66 20.38 -2.90
CA GLN A 102 -16.52 19.74 -1.89
C GLN A 102 -16.66 20.56 -0.60
N TYR A 103 -15.59 21.21 -0.15
CA TYR A 103 -15.53 21.90 1.14
C TYR A 103 -15.30 23.41 1.00
N HIS A 104 -15.16 23.92 -0.22
CA HIS A 104 -15.11 25.35 -0.55
C HIS A 104 -13.96 26.13 0.11
N PHE A 105 -12.83 25.48 0.38
CA PHE A 105 -11.62 26.13 0.89
C PHE A 105 -10.37 25.68 0.13
N THR A 106 -9.34 26.52 0.19
CA THR A 106 -7.98 26.21 -0.27
C THR A 106 -7.13 25.83 0.93
N CYS A 107 -6.49 24.67 0.89
CA CYS A 107 -5.68 24.15 2.00
C CYS A 107 -4.29 24.78 2.02
N ASP A 108 -3.87 25.27 3.18
CA ASP A 108 -2.57 25.91 3.42
C ASP A 108 -1.68 25.08 4.37
N CYS A 109 -1.93 23.77 4.49
CA CYS A 109 -1.08 22.92 5.33
C CYS A 109 0.37 22.86 4.84
N ALA A 110 1.29 22.43 5.69
CA ALA A 110 2.72 22.35 5.37
C ALA A 110 3.02 21.60 4.05
N ALA A 111 2.29 20.52 3.74
CA ALA A 111 2.45 19.78 2.47
C ALA A 111 1.99 20.61 1.26
N CYS A 112 0.93 21.41 1.39
CA CYS A 112 0.44 22.30 0.33
C CYS A 112 1.31 23.56 0.15
N GLN A 113 2.04 23.98 1.20
CA GLN A 113 2.95 25.14 1.18
C GLN A 113 4.38 24.78 0.76
N GLY A 114 4.97 23.73 1.34
CA GLY A 114 6.37 23.33 1.13
C GLY A 114 6.61 22.45 -0.10
N GLY A 115 5.54 22.06 -0.80
CA GLY A 115 5.59 21.11 -1.91
C GLY A 115 5.63 19.65 -1.40
N ASP A 116 5.06 18.74 -2.18
CA ASP A 116 5.02 17.32 -1.84
C ASP A 116 6.36 16.66 -2.20
N VAL A 117 7.47 17.09 -1.58
CA VAL A 117 8.83 16.69 -1.99
C VAL A 117 9.00 15.18 -2.03
N ASP A 118 8.42 14.46 -1.06
CA ASP A 118 8.42 12.99 -1.04
C ASP A 118 7.48 12.38 -2.08
N HIS A 119 6.32 12.98 -2.35
CA HIS A 119 5.44 12.50 -3.41
C HIS A 119 6.10 12.61 -4.79
N HIS A 120 6.89 13.66 -5.02
CA HIS A 120 7.66 13.79 -6.25
C HIS A 120 8.62 12.62 -6.44
N ARG A 121 9.26 12.11 -5.37
CA ARG A 121 10.13 10.92 -5.44
C ARG A 121 9.36 9.67 -5.86
N PHE A 122 8.13 9.51 -5.38
CA PHE A 122 7.30 8.33 -5.66
C PHE A 122 6.70 8.30 -7.07
N GLY A 123 6.78 9.42 -7.81
CA GLY A 123 6.38 9.53 -9.21
C GLY A 123 7.51 9.96 -10.14
N ALA A 124 8.77 9.94 -9.68
CA ALA A 124 9.89 10.50 -10.40
C ALA A 124 10.59 9.52 -11.35
N TYR A 125 11.11 10.09 -12.43
CA TYR A 125 12.07 9.39 -13.28
C TYR A 125 13.46 9.37 -12.64
N LYS A 126 14.22 8.33 -12.98
CA LYS A 126 15.61 8.14 -12.60
C LYS A 126 16.49 9.07 -13.41
N CYS A 127 17.31 9.86 -12.73
CA CYS A 127 18.28 10.73 -13.39
C CYS A 127 19.35 9.88 -14.12
N PRO A 128 19.64 10.15 -15.40
CA PRO A 128 20.63 9.39 -16.16
C PRO A 128 22.08 9.63 -15.69
N ARG A 129 22.34 10.71 -14.94
CA ARG A 129 23.68 11.06 -14.45
C ARG A 129 23.97 10.49 -13.06
N CYS A 130 23.08 10.69 -12.09
CA CYS A 130 23.32 10.34 -10.69
C CYS A 130 22.35 9.29 -10.12
N ALA A 131 21.42 8.77 -10.94
CA ALA A 131 20.31 7.92 -10.49
C ALA A 131 19.39 8.56 -9.43
N GLY A 132 19.47 9.88 -9.26
CA GLY A 132 18.59 10.69 -8.42
C GLY A 132 17.20 10.92 -9.02
N VAL A 133 16.50 11.90 -8.47
CA VAL A 133 15.09 12.21 -8.71
C VAL A 133 14.98 13.28 -9.79
N VAL A 134 14.39 12.94 -10.93
CA VAL A 134 13.99 13.94 -11.94
C VAL A 134 12.58 14.38 -11.62
N HIS A 135 12.43 15.65 -11.24
CA HIS A 135 11.14 16.32 -11.05
C HIS A 135 10.94 17.36 -12.15
N THR A 136 9.76 17.36 -12.78
CA THR A 136 9.40 18.16 -13.97
C THR A 136 10.35 17.98 -15.16
N SER A 137 11.52 18.60 -15.12
CA SER A 137 12.59 18.49 -16.13
C SER A 137 13.99 18.66 -15.52
N THR A 138 14.12 18.65 -14.20
CA THR A 138 15.41 18.90 -13.53
C THR A 138 15.65 17.85 -12.44
N CYS A 139 16.89 17.39 -12.35
CA CYS A 139 17.31 16.50 -11.28
C CYS A 139 17.53 17.27 -9.97
N LEU A 140 16.92 16.81 -8.87
CA LEU A 140 17.01 17.47 -7.56
C LEU A 140 18.40 17.33 -6.89
N GLU A 141 19.21 16.36 -7.30
CA GLU A 141 20.51 16.07 -6.67
C GLU A 141 21.72 16.59 -7.45
N CYS A 142 21.61 16.80 -8.76
CA CYS A 142 22.75 17.22 -9.59
C CYS A 142 22.41 18.34 -10.60
N ASP A 143 21.21 18.91 -10.48
CA ASP A 143 20.70 20.02 -11.31
C ASP A 143 20.74 19.75 -12.82
N LEU A 144 20.87 18.48 -13.23
CA LEU A 144 20.80 18.09 -14.63
C LEU A 144 19.41 18.45 -15.18
N ILE A 145 19.38 19.29 -16.20
CA ILE A 145 18.18 19.56 -16.99
C ILE A 145 18.02 18.44 -18.02
N VAL A 146 16.87 17.76 -17.96
CA VAL A 146 16.44 16.75 -18.91
C VAL A 146 15.62 17.43 -19.99
N ASP A 147 16.02 17.30 -21.24
CA ASP A 147 15.36 17.95 -22.36
C ASP A 147 13.93 17.40 -22.60
N SER A 148 13.14 18.17 -23.34
CA SER A 148 11.73 17.84 -23.61
C SER A 148 11.54 16.53 -24.38
N SER A 149 12.48 16.17 -25.27
CA SER A 149 12.39 14.93 -26.06
C SER A 149 12.66 13.71 -25.18
N THR A 150 13.64 13.79 -24.28
CA THR A 150 13.90 12.75 -23.28
C THR A 150 12.72 12.59 -22.32
N MET A 151 12.15 13.69 -21.84
CA MET A 151 10.96 13.66 -20.99
C MET A 151 9.75 13.04 -21.69
N ALA A 152 9.54 13.34 -22.98
CA ALA A 152 8.48 12.72 -23.79
C ALA A 152 8.69 11.20 -23.94
N ASN A 153 9.93 10.77 -24.17
CA ASN A 153 10.29 9.35 -24.24
C ASN A 153 9.99 8.63 -22.91
N LEU A 154 10.40 9.20 -21.77
CA LEU A 154 10.14 8.63 -20.44
C LEU A 154 8.63 8.47 -20.17
N LYS A 155 7.82 9.47 -20.55
CA LYS A 155 6.35 9.38 -20.47
C LYS A 155 5.79 8.28 -21.37
N ALA A 156 6.25 8.18 -22.62
CA ALA A 156 5.82 7.14 -23.54
C ALA A 156 6.16 5.73 -23.02
N ARG A 157 7.38 5.54 -22.50
CA ARG A 157 7.80 4.29 -21.82
C ARG A 157 6.92 3.97 -20.62
N SER A 158 6.56 4.97 -19.82
CA SER A 158 5.64 4.81 -18.68
C SER A 158 4.28 4.29 -19.13
N THR A 159 3.69 4.91 -20.17
CA THR A 159 2.42 4.47 -20.75
C THR A 159 2.49 3.06 -21.33
N GLN A 160 3.60 2.71 -21.99
CA GLN A 160 3.82 1.35 -22.49
C GLN A 160 3.89 0.32 -21.34
N CYS A 161 4.68 0.60 -20.30
CA CYS A 161 4.78 -0.28 -19.13
C CYS A 161 3.44 -0.42 -18.40
N GLN A 162 2.63 0.64 -18.36
CA GLN A 162 1.29 0.60 -17.79
C GLN A 162 0.38 -0.37 -18.54
N LYS A 163 0.40 -0.38 -19.88
CA LYS A 163 -0.34 -1.38 -20.68
C LYS A 163 0.14 -2.81 -20.43
N LEU A 164 1.45 -3.01 -20.29
CA LEU A 164 2.01 -4.32 -19.93
C LEU A 164 1.53 -4.78 -18.55
N PHE A 165 1.51 -3.88 -17.58
CA PHE A 165 1.01 -4.15 -16.24
C PHE A 165 -0.48 -4.53 -16.25
N GLU A 166 -1.32 -3.78 -16.96
CA GLU A 166 -2.75 -4.07 -17.10
C GLU A 166 -3.02 -5.42 -17.76
N ASN A 167 -2.24 -5.78 -18.79
CA ASN A 167 -2.29 -7.10 -19.41
C ASN A 167 -1.94 -8.21 -18.39
N ALA A 168 -0.84 -8.06 -17.65
CA ALA A 168 -0.44 -9.02 -16.62
C ALA A 168 -1.49 -9.16 -15.52
N CYS A 169 -2.15 -8.07 -15.10
CA CYS A 169 -3.30 -8.12 -14.20
C CYS A 169 -4.46 -8.92 -14.80
N GLY A 170 -4.75 -8.74 -16.09
CA GLY A 170 -5.76 -9.55 -16.80
C GLY A 170 -5.44 -11.06 -16.77
N LEU A 171 -4.18 -11.43 -17.03
CA LEU A 171 -3.71 -12.82 -16.96
C LEU A 171 -3.84 -13.39 -15.53
N MET A 172 -3.44 -12.61 -14.53
CA MET A 172 -3.56 -12.99 -13.11
C MET A 172 -5.02 -13.21 -12.71
N ASN A 173 -5.93 -12.33 -13.12
CA ASN A 173 -7.38 -12.46 -12.86
C ASN A 173 -7.99 -13.69 -13.56
N ALA A 174 -7.45 -14.06 -14.72
CA ALA A 174 -7.78 -15.30 -15.43
C ALA A 174 -7.09 -16.54 -14.84
N GLN A 175 -6.42 -16.42 -13.68
CA GLN A 175 -5.66 -17.47 -12.99
C GLN A 175 -4.50 -18.06 -13.82
N GLN A 176 -4.04 -17.35 -14.85
CA GLN A 176 -2.89 -17.73 -15.67
C GLN A 176 -1.60 -17.22 -15.04
N TYR A 177 -1.31 -17.65 -13.81
CA TYR A 177 -0.25 -17.07 -12.98
C TYR A 177 1.14 -17.16 -13.60
N GLN A 178 1.47 -18.26 -14.29
CA GLN A 178 2.79 -18.40 -14.91
C GLN A 178 3.02 -17.42 -16.07
N ALA A 179 1.98 -17.19 -16.88
CA ALA A 179 2.01 -16.18 -17.94
C ALA A 179 2.05 -14.77 -17.35
N ALA A 180 1.27 -14.51 -16.30
CA ALA A 180 1.27 -13.22 -15.60
C ALA A 180 2.64 -12.90 -15.01
N LEU A 181 3.31 -13.86 -14.36
CA LEU A 181 4.66 -13.69 -13.81
C LEU A 181 5.66 -13.25 -14.87
N ALA A 182 5.66 -13.92 -16.05
CA ALA A 182 6.57 -13.55 -17.13
C ALA A 182 6.37 -12.10 -17.60
N VAL A 183 5.12 -11.65 -17.72
CA VAL A 183 4.82 -10.27 -18.13
C VAL A 183 5.10 -9.26 -17.01
N PHE A 184 4.84 -9.60 -15.75
CA PHE A 184 5.18 -8.74 -14.61
C PHE A 184 6.69 -8.57 -14.45
N GLU A 185 7.49 -9.63 -14.60
CA GLU A 185 8.94 -9.56 -14.58
C GLU A 185 9.48 -8.66 -15.70
N GLN A 186 8.98 -8.82 -16.93
CA GLN A 186 9.31 -7.93 -18.04
C GLN A 186 8.93 -6.46 -17.73
N CYS A 187 7.75 -6.23 -17.16
CA CYS A 187 7.30 -4.90 -16.76
C CYS A 187 8.22 -4.30 -15.67
N ARG A 188 8.64 -5.12 -14.71
CA ARG A 188 9.57 -4.74 -13.64
C ARG A 188 10.90 -4.28 -14.19
N GLU A 189 11.53 -5.09 -15.03
CA GLU A 189 12.83 -4.80 -15.64
C GLU A 189 12.80 -3.49 -16.41
N GLN A 190 11.79 -3.30 -17.28
CA GLN A 190 11.63 -2.07 -18.03
C GLN A 190 11.44 -0.86 -17.11
N ARG A 191 10.59 -0.97 -16.09
CA ARG A 191 10.34 0.11 -15.12
C ARG A 191 11.60 0.50 -14.35
N GLN A 192 12.43 -0.47 -13.93
CA GLN A 192 13.65 -0.22 -13.15
C GLN A 192 14.73 0.56 -13.90
N GLU A 193 14.73 0.51 -15.23
CA GLU A 193 15.70 1.24 -16.05
C GLU A 193 15.54 2.75 -15.94
N PHE A 194 14.30 3.25 -15.84
CA PHE A 194 13.99 4.67 -15.99
C PHE A 194 13.16 5.28 -14.86
N LEU A 195 12.56 4.48 -13.98
CA LEU A 195 11.87 4.98 -12.79
C LEU A 195 12.84 5.07 -11.61
N TYR A 196 12.67 6.09 -10.78
CA TYR A 196 13.44 6.21 -9.55
C TYR A 196 13.16 5.00 -8.63
N LYS A 197 14.15 4.57 -7.84
CA LYS A 197 14.09 3.31 -7.04
C LYS A 197 12.90 3.23 -6.07
N HIS A 198 12.31 4.36 -5.70
CA HIS A 198 11.13 4.42 -4.84
C HIS A 198 9.87 4.79 -5.62
N HIS A 199 9.81 4.57 -6.93
CA HIS A 199 8.61 4.87 -7.70
C HIS A 199 7.45 3.92 -7.33
N ARG A 200 6.23 4.45 -7.22
CA ARG A 200 5.01 3.69 -6.88
C ARG A 200 4.79 2.49 -7.80
N ASP A 201 4.94 2.68 -9.11
CA ASP A 201 4.78 1.62 -10.11
C ASP A 201 5.74 0.43 -9.94
N LEU A 202 6.92 0.64 -9.32
CA LEU A 202 7.81 -0.46 -8.97
C LEU A 202 7.23 -1.27 -7.81
N ALA A 203 6.74 -0.59 -6.77
CA ALA A 203 6.09 -1.26 -5.64
C ALA A 203 4.83 -2.03 -6.05
N LEU A 204 4.01 -1.47 -6.97
CA LEU A 204 2.82 -2.14 -7.50
C LEU A 204 3.16 -3.44 -8.25
N VAL A 205 4.24 -3.44 -9.04
CA VAL A 205 4.71 -4.67 -9.71
C VAL A 205 5.21 -5.70 -8.70
N GLN A 206 5.91 -5.27 -7.66
CA GLN A 206 6.39 -6.18 -6.61
C GLN A 206 5.23 -6.83 -5.84
N ASP A 207 4.21 -6.06 -5.46
CA ASP A 207 3.00 -6.61 -4.82
C ASP A 207 2.26 -7.60 -5.75
N ALA A 208 2.16 -7.29 -7.04
CA ALA A 208 1.54 -8.20 -8.01
C ALA A 208 2.35 -9.50 -8.21
N LEU A 209 3.68 -9.43 -8.26
CA LEU A 209 4.56 -10.60 -8.29
C LEU A 209 4.38 -11.45 -7.03
N ALA A 210 4.37 -10.83 -5.84
CA ALA A 210 4.13 -11.53 -4.58
C ALA A 210 2.79 -12.29 -4.59
N ARG A 211 1.73 -11.65 -5.09
CA ARG A 211 0.40 -12.29 -5.23
C ARG A 211 0.45 -13.51 -6.16
N CYS A 212 1.09 -13.39 -7.32
CA CYS A 212 1.20 -14.49 -8.27
C CYS A 212 2.00 -15.67 -7.70
N TRP A 213 3.11 -15.42 -7.02
CA TRP A 213 3.90 -16.49 -6.37
C TRP A 213 3.13 -17.17 -5.24
N ALA A 214 2.45 -16.38 -4.39
CA ALA A 214 1.60 -16.92 -3.33
C ALA A 214 0.46 -17.79 -3.90
N SER A 215 -0.15 -17.38 -5.02
CA SER A 215 -1.18 -18.18 -5.71
C SER A 215 -0.65 -19.50 -6.29
N GLN A 216 0.65 -19.59 -6.56
CA GLN A 216 1.31 -20.83 -6.97
C GLN A 216 1.83 -21.66 -5.79
N GLY A 217 1.67 -21.17 -4.56
CA GLY A 217 2.14 -21.83 -3.34
C GLY A 217 3.61 -21.56 -3.00
N ASP A 218 4.33 -20.76 -3.79
CA ASP A 218 5.70 -20.34 -3.45
C ASP A 218 5.66 -19.11 -2.52
N PHE A 219 5.40 -19.37 -1.25
CA PHE A 219 5.32 -18.33 -0.23
C PHE A 219 6.69 -17.74 0.13
N CYS A 220 7.79 -18.47 -0.08
CA CYS A 220 9.14 -17.95 0.16
C CYS A 220 9.46 -16.80 -0.79
N THR A 221 9.30 -17.04 -2.09
CA THR A 221 9.53 -16.02 -3.12
C THR A 221 8.52 -14.88 -2.99
N ALA A 222 7.26 -15.20 -2.65
CA ALA A 222 6.25 -14.18 -2.39
C ALA A 222 6.64 -13.22 -1.25
N ALA A 223 7.18 -13.74 -0.13
CA ALA A 223 7.64 -12.92 0.99
C ALA A 223 8.77 -11.96 0.58
N ASP A 224 9.70 -12.42 -0.25
CA ASP A 224 10.82 -11.60 -0.70
C ASP A 224 10.37 -10.44 -1.60
N HIS A 225 9.41 -10.67 -2.49
CA HIS A 225 8.78 -9.60 -3.26
C HIS A 225 7.99 -8.64 -2.37
N LEU A 226 7.26 -9.17 -1.39
CA LEU A 226 6.42 -8.38 -0.51
C LEU A 226 7.21 -7.44 0.41
N ASN A 227 8.44 -7.82 0.80
CA ASN A 227 9.36 -6.93 1.53
C ASN A 227 9.59 -5.58 0.82
N ALA A 228 9.69 -5.58 -0.52
CA ALA A 228 9.84 -4.34 -1.27
C ALA A 228 8.59 -3.44 -1.19
N SER A 229 7.39 -4.04 -1.20
CA SER A 229 6.13 -3.33 -1.02
C SER A 229 5.99 -2.76 0.39
N VAL A 230 6.35 -3.54 1.41
CA VAL A 230 6.36 -3.14 2.84
C VAL A 230 7.28 -1.94 3.05
N GLU A 231 8.49 -1.97 2.51
CA GLU A 231 9.42 -0.84 2.60
C GLU A 231 8.92 0.39 1.84
N PHE A 232 8.29 0.20 0.68
CA PHE A 232 7.66 1.32 -0.03
C PHE A 232 6.51 1.93 0.79
N ALA A 233 5.65 1.12 1.41
CA ALA A 233 4.58 1.61 2.28
C ALA A 233 5.14 2.38 3.49
N ARG A 234 6.25 1.91 4.07
CA ARG A 234 6.96 2.62 5.15
C ARG A 234 7.46 4.00 4.70
N LEU A 235 8.04 4.09 3.50
CA LEU A 235 8.55 5.34 2.95
C LEU A 235 7.41 6.31 2.58
N LEU A 236 6.34 5.80 1.98
CA LEU A 236 5.23 6.60 1.49
C LEU A 236 4.33 7.11 2.62
N TYR A 237 3.96 6.23 3.54
CA TYR A 237 2.96 6.52 4.59
C TYR A 237 3.60 6.72 5.96
N GLY A 238 4.89 6.43 6.13
CA GLY A 238 5.59 6.53 7.41
C GLY A 238 5.45 5.27 8.27
N SER A 239 6.37 5.13 9.23
CA SER A 239 6.53 3.94 10.07
C SER A 239 5.45 3.73 11.14
N ARG A 240 4.51 4.66 11.30
CA ARG A 240 3.37 4.57 12.24
C ARG A 240 2.01 4.63 11.54
N SER A 241 1.98 4.40 10.23
CA SER A 241 0.74 4.43 9.45
C SER A 241 -0.03 3.12 9.49
N LEU A 242 -1.34 3.21 9.30
CA LEU A 242 -2.19 2.03 9.18
C LEU A 242 -1.83 1.22 7.93
N GLU A 243 -1.50 1.91 6.84
CA GLU A 243 -1.10 1.30 5.58
C GLU A 243 0.16 0.45 5.75
N TYR A 244 1.17 0.97 6.47
CA TYR A 244 2.36 0.18 6.77
C TYR A 244 2.05 -1.02 7.67
N ALA A 245 1.17 -0.85 8.67
CA ALA A 245 0.77 -1.95 9.55
C ALA A 245 0.05 -3.09 8.80
N HIS A 246 -0.83 -2.75 7.83
CA HIS A 246 -1.50 -3.75 6.98
C HIS A 246 -0.54 -4.48 6.05
N GLU A 247 0.44 -3.79 5.46
CA GLU A 247 1.46 -4.45 4.65
C GLU A 247 2.35 -5.37 5.50
N LEU A 248 2.68 -4.98 6.73
CA LEU A 248 3.36 -5.87 7.69
C LEU A 248 2.50 -7.09 8.05
N HIS A 249 1.19 -6.91 8.24
CA HIS A 249 0.29 -8.02 8.52
C HIS A 249 0.30 -9.04 7.37
N LYS A 250 0.14 -8.56 6.13
CA LYS A 250 0.22 -9.41 4.93
C LYS A 250 1.55 -10.16 4.86
N LEU A 251 2.66 -9.49 5.19
CA LEU A 251 3.98 -10.12 5.23
C LEU A 251 4.06 -11.21 6.31
N ALA A 252 3.51 -10.98 7.50
CA ALA A 252 3.48 -11.98 8.56
C ALA A 252 2.71 -13.24 8.13
N GLU A 253 1.54 -13.09 7.50
CA GLU A 253 0.75 -14.22 6.99
C GLU A 253 1.53 -15.02 5.93
N VAL A 254 2.18 -14.34 4.98
CA VAL A 254 2.98 -14.99 3.94
C VAL A 254 4.22 -15.67 4.53
N LEU A 255 4.90 -15.05 5.49
CA LEU A 255 6.05 -15.64 6.18
C LEU A 255 5.68 -16.90 6.98
N PHE A 256 4.50 -16.90 7.62
CA PHE A 256 3.99 -18.08 8.31
C PHE A 256 3.78 -19.24 7.33
N ASN A 257 3.12 -18.97 6.19
CA ASN A 257 2.90 -19.98 5.14
C ASN A 257 4.20 -20.43 4.47
N ALA A 258 5.22 -19.57 4.41
CA ALA A 258 6.56 -19.91 3.93
C ALA A 258 7.37 -20.77 4.91
N GLY A 259 6.85 -21.04 6.12
CA GLY A 259 7.60 -21.72 7.18
C GLY A 259 8.75 -20.88 7.77
N ARG A 260 8.82 -19.58 7.42
CA ARG A 260 9.79 -18.61 7.96
C ARG A 260 9.31 -18.09 9.32
N VAL A 261 9.02 -19.02 10.23
CA VAL A 261 8.27 -18.78 11.46
C VAL A 261 8.92 -17.73 12.37
N ARG A 262 10.26 -17.72 12.45
CA ARG A 262 10.99 -16.76 13.28
C ARG A 262 10.76 -15.32 12.81
N GLU A 263 10.87 -15.09 11.50
CA GLU A 263 10.62 -13.78 10.90
C GLU A 263 9.14 -13.40 11.02
N CYS A 264 8.23 -14.36 10.87
CA CYS A 264 6.80 -14.15 11.10
C CYS A 264 6.53 -13.61 12.51
N VAL A 265 7.15 -14.19 13.55
CA VAL A 265 6.95 -13.70 14.93
C VAL A 265 7.42 -12.26 15.08
N ASP A 266 8.61 -11.93 14.57
CA ASP A 266 9.16 -10.58 14.64
C ASP A 266 8.26 -9.55 13.92
N VAL A 267 7.75 -9.90 12.73
CA VAL A 267 6.87 -9.02 11.95
C VAL A 267 5.48 -8.92 12.58
N ALA A 268 4.91 -10.03 13.06
CA ALA A 268 3.59 -10.07 13.69
C ALA A 268 3.58 -9.27 15.01
N ASP A 269 4.64 -9.35 15.81
CA ASP A 269 4.75 -8.57 17.06
C ASP A 269 4.80 -7.06 16.77
N ARG A 270 5.60 -6.65 15.78
CA ARG A 270 5.64 -5.24 15.33
C ARG A 270 4.27 -4.77 14.83
N CYS A 271 3.60 -5.59 14.04
CA CYS A 271 2.26 -5.33 13.52
C CYS A 271 1.23 -5.19 14.66
N LEU A 272 1.29 -6.07 15.67
CA LEU A 272 0.42 -6.04 16.83
C LEU A 272 0.57 -4.76 17.64
N HIS A 273 1.80 -4.34 17.92
CA HIS A 273 2.08 -3.08 18.61
C HIS A 273 1.51 -1.88 17.83
N MET A 274 1.71 -1.84 16.51
CA MET A 274 1.14 -0.79 15.67
C MET A 274 -0.39 -0.80 15.68
N PHE A 275 -1.03 -1.96 15.50
CA PHE A 275 -2.49 -2.01 15.53
C PHE A 275 -3.06 -1.72 16.92
N ALA A 276 -2.35 -2.03 18.01
CA ALA A 276 -2.81 -1.71 19.36
C ALA A 276 -2.81 -0.18 19.59
N ASP A 277 -1.83 0.50 19.01
CA ASP A 277 -1.78 1.96 18.96
C ASP A 277 -2.87 2.57 18.08
N LEU A 278 -3.36 1.87 17.04
CA LEU A 278 -4.24 2.45 16.03
C LEU A 278 -5.72 2.07 16.18
N TYR A 279 -6.03 0.89 16.71
CA TYR A 279 -7.37 0.36 16.85
C TYR A 279 -7.82 0.26 18.31
N PRO A 280 -9.13 0.27 18.59
CA PRO A 280 -9.64 0.02 19.94
C PRO A 280 -9.34 -1.42 20.38
N PRO A 281 -9.21 -1.66 21.70
CA PRO A 281 -9.14 -3.01 22.24
C PRO A 281 -10.29 -3.89 21.72
N GLY A 282 -9.98 -5.12 21.30
CA GLY A 282 -10.98 -6.05 20.80
C GLY A 282 -11.38 -5.87 19.33
N HIS A 283 -10.77 -4.94 18.60
CA HIS A 283 -10.92 -4.84 17.14
C HIS A 283 -10.56 -6.18 16.46
N LYS A 284 -11.29 -6.56 15.41
CA LYS A 284 -11.12 -7.87 14.74
C LYS A 284 -9.68 -8.12 14.32
N VAL A 285 -9.06 -7.13 13.66
CA VAL A 285 -7.67 -7.20 13.18
C VAL A 285 -6.67 -7.44 14.32
N LEU A 286 -6.91 -6.85 15.50
CA LEU A 286 -6.04 -7.09 16.66
C LEU A 286 -6.12 -8.54 17.14
N ARG A 287 -7.30 -9.16 17.09
CA ARG A 287 -7.46 -10.58 17.41
C ARG A 287 -6.76 -11.46 16.38
N GLU A 288 -6.97 -11.17 15.08
CA GLU A 288 -6.34 -11.91 13.98
C GLU A 288 -4.81 -11.91 14.09
N VAL A 289 -4.19 -10.75 14.28
CA VAL A 289 -2.72 -10.64 14.40
C VAL A 289 -2.21 -11.31 15.68
N LYS A 290 -2.96 -11.22 16.78
CA LYS A 290 -2.60 -11.89 18.03
C LYS A 290 -2.64 -13.41 17.88
N GLU A 291 -3.68 -13.94 17.25
CA GLU A 291 -3.81 -15.37 16.95
C GLU A 291 -2.65 -15.85 16.05
N LEU A 292 -2.31 -15.11 14.99
CA LEU A 292 -1.17 -15.40 14.13
C LEU A 292 0.15 -15.42 14.92
N CYS A 293 0.38 -14.43 15.78
CA CYS A 293 1.58 -14.35 16.62
C CYS A 293 1.68 -15.55 17.57
N GLU A 294 0.58 -15.92 18.25
CA GLU A 294 0.53 -17.08 19.14
C GLU A 294 0.76 -18.40 18.39
N MET A 295 0.19 -18.55 17.18
CA MET A 295 0.40 -19.72 16.33
C MET A 295 1.87 -19.84 15.89
N ALA A 296 2.47 -18.74 15.45
CA ALA A 296 3.87 -18.70 15.04
C ALA A 296 4.81 -18.99 16.22
N GLN A 297 4.54 -18.42 17.40
CA GLN A 297 5.33 -18.71 18.61
C GLN A 297 5.24 -20.19 19.01
N LYS A 298 4.06 -20.80 18.96
CA LYS A 298 3.90 -22.25 19.23
C LYS A 298 4.66 -23.11 18.22
N ALA A 299 4.70 -22.71 16.96
CA ALA A 299 5.44 -23.42 15.91
C ALA A 299 6.98 -23.30 16.07
N LEU A 300 7.49 -22.29 16.81
CA LEU A 300 8.91 -22.19 17.15
C LEU A 300 9.35 -23.11 18.29
N VAL A 301 8.43 -23.47 19.19
CA VAL A 301 8.76 -24.36 20.31
C VAL A 301 8.84 -25.80 19.78
N PRO A 302 9.94 -26.53 20.00
CA PRO A 302 10.02 -27.94 19.64
C PRO A 302 8.91 -28.70 20.35
N GLN A 303 8.04 -29.37 19.58
CA GLN A 303 7.04 -30.29 20.14
C GLN A 303 7.78 -31.44 20.81
N VAL A 304 7.97 -31.36 22.14
CA VAL A 304 8.49 -32.48 22.91
C VAL A 304 7.37 -33.52 22.98
N ASN A 305 7.44 -34.53 22.10
CA ASN A 305 6.53 -35.67 22.20
C ASN A 305 6.78 -36.39 23.54
N PRO A 306 5.78 -36.50 24.43
CA PRO A 306 5.91 -37.37 25.59
C PRO A 306 6.03 -38.81 25.07
N ARG A 307 7.12 -39.48 25.49
CA ARG A 307 7.43 -40.88 25.17
C ARG A 307 6.43 -41.85 25.80
#